data_AF-A0A5D9CK09-F1
#
_entry.id   AF-A0A5D9CK09-F1
#
_cell.length_a   1.000
_cell.length_b   1.000
_cell.length_c   1.000
_cell.angle_alpha   90.00
_cell.angle_beta   90.00
_cell.angle_gamma   90.00
#
_symmetry.space_group_name_H-M   'P 1'
#
loop_
_entity.id
_entity.type
_entity.pdbx_description
1 polymer ?
#
loop_
_entity_poly.entity_id
_entity_poly.type
_entity_poly.pdbx_seq_one_letter_code
_entity_poly.pdbx_strand_id
1 'polypeptide(L)'
;MNTYVKHAAAALTVSAAILASVHPAAADPTFPDKCKGDMPMSGMPMGGEMPMGSQQMPMGGQGSNSGQGPMADLTDYQQASLEAMMSMNQQMMQGMMKDDADASFVCGLIAHHLGAIDMAKVELEHGDNEEAKATAQKVIDDQTKEVERLTEWVEKEVKE
;
A
#
# COMPACT_ATOMS: atom_id res chain seq x y z
N MET A 1 -14.85 72.23 12.15
CA MET A 1 -15.29 71.47 13.33
C MET A 1 -15.95 70.18 12.81
N ASN A 2 -15.18 69.13 12.55
CA ASN A 2 -15.08 67.90 13.37
C ASN A 2 -16.46 67.39 13.86
N THR A 3 -17.11 66.43 13.17
CA THR A 3 -16.92 64.95 13.11
C THR A 3 -17.85 64.16 14.06
N TYR A 4 -18.19 62.95 13.59
CA TYR A 4 -18.75 61.77 14.28
C TYR A 4 -20.26 61.46 14.10
N VAL A 5 -20.58 60.90 12.92
CA VAL A 5 -21.68 59.94 12.77
C VAL A 5 -21.25 58.62 13.42
N LYS A 6 -21.82 58.30 14.59
CA LYS A 6 -21.65 57.00 15.25
C LYS A 6 -22.33 55.91 14.40
N HIS A 7 -21.54 55.17 13.63
CA HIS A 7 -21.99 53.90 13.06
C HIS A 7 -21.77 52.81 14.10
N ALA A 8 -22.86 52.25 14.62
CA ALA A 8 -22.81 51.02 15.40
C ALA A 8 -22.50 49.86 14.45
N ALA A 9 -21.28 49.34 14.49
CA ALA A 9 -20.92 48.10 13.81
C ALA A 9 -21.50 46.93 14.61
N ALA A 10 -22.53 46.28 14.08
CA ALA A 10 -22.98 44.99 14.58
C ALA A 10 -21.97 43.92 14.11
N ALA A 11 -21.14 43.44 15.02
CA ALA A 11 -20.26 42.31 14.79
C ALA A 11 -21.11 41.03 14.70
N LEU A 12 -21.39 40.57 13.48
CA LEU A 12 -21.89 39.23 13.22
C LEU A 12 -20.72 38.25 13.34
N THR A 13 -20.60 37.60 14.49
CA THR A 13 -19.73 36.43 14.64
C THR A 13 -20.36 35.28 13.86
N VAL A 14 -19.87 35.01 12.65
CA VAL A 14 -20.17 33.78 11.94
C VAL A 14 -19.34 32.67 12.61
N SER A 15 -19.98 31.89 13.49
CA SER A 15 -19.40 30.65 13.97
C SER A 15 -19.33 29.67 12.79
N ALA A 16 -18.14 29.48 12.24
CA ALA A 16 -17.86 28.37 11.33
C ALA A 16 -17.85 27.08 12.16
N ALA A 17 -18.99 26.40 12.23
CA ALA A 17 -19.05 25.03 12.69
C ALA A 17 -18.37 24.15 11.63
N ILE A 18 -17.12 23.76 11.88
CA ILE A 18 -16.44 22.73 11.10
C ILE A 18 -17.16 21.42 11.41
N LEU A 19 -18.08 21.01 10.54
CA LEU A 19 -18.58 19.65 10.52
C LEU A 19 -17.44 18.75 10.05
N ALA A 20 -16.69 18.19 11.00
CA ALA A 20 -15.85 17.05 10.73
C ALA A 20 -16.80 15.91 10.33
N SER A 21 -16.93 15.66 9.02
CA SER A 21 -17.59 14.49 8.50
C SER A 21 -16.78 13.26 8.91
N VAL A 22 -17.14 12.69 10.05
CA VAL A 22 -16.74 11.34 10.46
C VAL A 22 -17.36 10.36 9.47
N HIS A 23 -16.65 10.11 8.36
CA HIS A 23 -16.92 8.93 7.56
C HIS A 23 -16.50 7.72 8.41
N PRO A 24 -17.36 6.71 8.58
CA PRO A 24 -16.91 5.46 9.18
C PRO A 24 -15.72 4.95 8.36
N ALA A 25 -14.66 4.51 9.03
CA ALA A 25 -13.55 3.86 8.36
C ALA A 25 -14.15 2.70 7.56
N ALA A 26 -14.10 2.79 6.23
CA ALA A 26 -14.47 1.68 5.38
C ALA A 26 -13.60 0.48 5.79
N ALA A 27 -14.17 -0.73 5.73
CA ALA A 27 -13.36 -1.93 5.92
C ALA A 27 -12.19 -1.88 4.95
N ASP A 28 -11.02 -2.34 5.38
CA ASP A 28 -9.83 -2.36 4.54
C ASP A 28 -10.14 -3.11 3.24
N PRO A 29 -9.84 -2.51 2.06
CA PRO A 29 -10.09 -3.17 0.80
C PRO A 29 -9.26 -4.47 0.73
N THR A 30 -9.82 -5.50 0.09
CA THR A 30 -9.19 -6.83 -0.01
C THR A 30 -9.02 -7.25 -1.46
N PHE A 31 -8.08 -8.16 -1.70
CA PHE A 31 -7.86 -8.73 -3.02
C PHE A 31 -9.05 -9.60 -3.48
N PRO A 32 -9.69 -9.31 -4.63
CA PRO A 32 -10.89 -10.03 -5.08
C PRO A 32 -10.65 -11.51 -5.36
N ASP A 33 -11.64 -12.36 -5.08
CA ASP A 33 -11.54 -13.81 -5.32
C ASP A 33 -11.33 -14.16 -6.79
N LYS A 34 -12.01 -13.47 -7.71
CA LYS A 34 -11.85 -13.61 -9.17
C LYS A 34 -10.44 -13.30 -9.70
N CYS A 35 -9.64 -12.58 -8.90
CA CYS A 35 -8.25 -12.26 -9.20
C CYS A 35 -7.27 -13.28 -8.61
N LYS A 36 -7.71 -14.18 -7.73
CA LYS A 36 -6.87 -15.26 -7.21
C LYS A 36 -6.64 -16.27 -8.33
N GLY A 37 -5.40 -16.75 -8.44
CA GLY A 37 -5.05 -17.80 -9.37
C GLY A 37 -5.39 -19.17 -8.79
N ASP A 38 -5.81 -20.12 -9.64
CA ASP A 38 -6.02 -21.52 -9.26
C ASP A 38 -4.73 -22.29 -8.94
N MET A 39 -3.57 -21.64 -9.01
CA MET A 39 -2.29 -22.30 -8.90
C MET A 39 -1.95 -22.62 -7.44
N PRO A 40 -1.88 -23.90 -7.03
CA PRO A 40 -1.24 -24.23 -5.78
C PRO A 40 0.24 -23.84 -5.90
N MET A 41 0.71 -23.02 -4.95
CA MET A 41 2.13 -22.67 -4.75
C MET A 41 3.03 -23.89 -4.43
N SER A 42 2.61 -25.12 -4.80
CA SER A 42 3.33 -26.37 -4.56
C SER A 42 4.27 -26.78 -5.71
N GLY A 43 4.46 -25.94 -6.74
CA GLY A 43 5.10 -26.36 -7.99
C GLY A 43 6.27 -25.52 -8.50
N MET A 44 6.58 -24.34 -7.94
CA MET A 44 7.74 -23.57 -8.40
C MET A 44 8.99 -23.98 -7.59
N PRO A 45 10.00 -24.63 -8.20
CA PRO A 45 11.26 -24.87 -7.52
C PRO A 45 11.96 -23.52 -7.31
N MET A 46 11.93 -23.01 -6.08
CA MET A 46 12.85 -21.98 -5.57
C MET A 46 14.27 -22.58 -5.42
N GLY A 47 14.79 -23.17 -6.50
CA GLY A 47 16.05 -23.93 -6.53
C GLY A 47 16.71 -23.98 -7.89
N GLY A 48 16.29 -23.11 -8.83
CA GLY A 48 17.02 -22.87 -10.07
C GLY A 48 18.13 -21.85 -9.83
N GLU A 49 19.31 -22.35 -9.48
CA GLU A 49 20.60 -21.67 -9.58
C GLU A 49 20.69 -20.80 -10.84
N MET A 50 20.47 -19.49 -10.68
CA MET A 50 20.80 -18.50 -11.71
C MET A 50 22.33 -18.38 -11.74
N PRO A 51 23.00 -18.67 -12.87
CA PRO A 51 24.45 -18.52 -12.96
C PRO A 51 24.78 -17.02 -13.01
N MET A 52 24.97 -16.42 -11.83
CA MET A 52 25.60 -15.11 -11.70
C MET A 52 27.03 -15.25 -12.23
N GLY A 53 27.29 -14.50 -13.30
CA GLY A 53 28.58 -14.43 -13.97
C GLY A 53 29.74 -14.28 -12.98
N SER A 54 30.80 -15.01 -13.27
CA SER A 54 32.04 -15.07 -12.51
C SER A 54 32.72 -13.71 -12.38
N GLN A 55 32.42 -12.96 -11.32
CA GLN A 55 33.37 -12.05 -10.70
C GLN A 55 33.71 -12.58 -9.30
N GLN A 56 34.80 -13.35 -9.25
CA GLN A 56 35.45 -13.80 -8.04
C GLN A 56 35.81 -12.59 -7.16
N MET A 57 35.18 -12.47 -6.00
CA MET A 57 35.64 -11.64 -4.90
C MET A 57 36.27 -12.56 -3.84
N PRO A 58 37.51 -12.30 -3.37
CA PRO A 58 38.18 -13.18 -2.42
C PRO A 58 37.60 -12.99 -1.01
N MET A 59 36.84 -13.97 -0.53
CA MET A 59 36.39 -14.01 0.87
C MET A 59 37.46 -14.67 1.75
N GLY A 60 38.16 -13.85 2.52
CA GLY A 60 39.02 -14.29 3.61
C GLY A 60 38.22 -14.66 4.85
N GLY A 61 38.49 -15.85 5.40
CA GLY A 61 38.69 -16.10 6.83
C GLY A 61 37.53 -15.94 7.83
N GLN A 62 36.94 -17.09 8.18
CA GLN A 62 36.54 -17.55 9.54
C GLN A 62 35.88 -16.57 10.53
N GLY A 63 34.63 -16.88 10.87
CA GLY A 63 33.97 -16.41 12.08
C GLY A 63 32.63 -17.12 12.28
N SER A 64 32.60 -18.14 13.14
CA SER A 64 31.41 -18.87 13.57
C SER A 64 30.44 -17.95 14.32
N ASN A 65 29.24 -17.72 13.79
CA ASN A 65 28.05 -17.51 14.61
C ASN A 65 26.79 -17.94 13.86
N SER A 66 25.83 -18.45 14.61
CA SER A 66 24.60 -19.14 14.24
C SER A 66 23.68 -18.41 13.26
N GLY A 67 23.35 -19.08 12.14
CA GLY A 67 21.97 -19.40 11.76
C GLY A 67 20.92 -18.29 11.63
N GLN A 68 21.30 -17.04 11.38
CA GLN A 68 20.36 -15.95 11.17
C GLN A 68 20.65 -15.29 9.83
N GLY A 69 19.79 -15.59 8.85
CA GLY A 69 19.81 -14.90 7.56
C GLY A 69 19.54 -13.39 7.74
N PRO A 70 19.71 -12.59 6.67
CA PRO A 70 19.70 -11.12 6.68
C PRO A 70 18.41 -10.42 7.19
N MET A 71 17.43 -11.17 7.72
CA MET A 71 16.15 -10.68 8.24
C MET A 71 16.10 -10.56 9.78
N ALA A 72 17.14 -11.00 10.52
CA ALA A 72 17.07 -11.09 11.97
C ALA A 72 17.22 -9.74 12.72
N ASP A 73 17.69 -8.69 12.06
CA ASP A 73 17.97 -7.38 12.66
C ASP A 73 17.13 -6.24 12.02
N LEU A 74 15.88 -6.52 11.65
CA LEU A 74 14.99 -5.49 11.12
C LEU A 74 14.29 -4.71 12.24
N THR A 75 14.16 -3.41 12.06
CA THR A 75 13.25 -2.58 12.87
C THR A 75 11.78 -2.93 12.57
N ASP A 76 10.88 -2.59 13.49
CA ASP A 76 9.45 -2.85 13.34
C ASP A 76 8.88 -2.31 12.00
N TYR A 77 9.22 -1.07 11.62
CA TYR A 77 8.75 -0.47 10.37
C TYR A 77 9.29 -1.18 9.13
N GLN A 78 10.54 -1.67 9.18
CA GLN A 78 11.13 -2.45 8.08
C GLN A 78 10.44 -3.79 7.94
N GLN A 79 10.15 -4.47 9.06
CA GLN A 79 9.42 -5.72 9.05
C GLN A 79 8.01 -5.55 8.48
N ALA A 80 7.26 -4.54 8.95
CA ALA A 80 5.91 -4.24 8.45
C ALA A 80 5.91 -3.88 6.96
N SER A 81 6.87 -3.08 6.51
CA SER A 81 7.03 -2.74 5.09
C SER A 81 7.33 -3.99 4.23
N LEU A 82 8.19 -4.88 4.72
CA LEU A 82 8.50 -6.14 4.01
C LEU A 82 7.28 -7.05 3.94
N GLU A 83 6.48 -7.14 5.01
CA GLU A 83 5.23 -7.91 5.01
C GLU A 83 4.25 -7.38 3.96
N ALA A 84 4.04 -6.05 3.90
CA ALA A 84 3.22 -5.40 2.88
C ALA A 84 3.72 -5.73 1.46
N MET A 85 5.03 -5.63 1.21
CA MET A 85 5.63 -5.96 -0.08
C MET A 85 5.48 -7.45 -0.44
N MET A 86 5.64 -8.36 0.53
CA MET A 86 5.49 -9.80 0.29
C MET A 86 4.04 -10.17 -0.04
N SER A 87 3.08 -9.61 0.69
CA SER A 87 1.64 -9.77 0.43
C SER A 87 1.28 -9.25 -0.96
N MET A 88 1.71 -8.02 -1.28
CA MET A 88 1.54 -7.40 -2.59
C MET A 88 2.11 -8.29 -3.71
N ASN A 89 3.35 -8.77 -3.57
CA ASN A 89 4.01 -9.57 -4.59
C ASN A 89 3.29 -10.89 -4.83
N GLN A 90 2.81 -11.55 -3.77
CA GLN A 90 2.03 -12.78 -3.91
C GLN A 90 0.73 -12.56 -4.70
N GLN A 91 -0.03 -11.52 -4.34
CA GLN A 91 -1.30 -11.21 -5.00
C GLN A 91 -1.11 -10.70 -6.43
N MET A 92 -0.08 -9.88 -6.65
CA MET A 92 0.27 -9.37 -7.98
C MET A 92 0.63 -10.51 -8.92
N MET A 93 1.42 -11.48 -8.46
CA MET A 93 1.74 -12.67 -9.24
C MET A 93 0.48 -13.49 -9.57
N GLN A 94 -0.50 -13.58 -8.66
CA GLN A 94 -1.77 -14.24 -8.98
C GLN A 94 -2.56 -13.48 -10.05
N GLY A 95 -2.72 -12.16 -9.88
CA GLY A 95 -3.47 -11.32 -10.80
C GLY A 95 -2.86 -11.24 -12.19
N MET A 96 -1.54 -11.11 -12.29
CA MET A 96 -0.85 -10.98 -13.59
C MET A 96 -0.87 -12.27 -14.42
N MET A 97 -1.20 -13.42 -13.83
CA MET A 97 -1.29 -14.70 -14.53
C MET A 97 -2.66 -14.98 -15.15
N LYS A 98 -3.60 -14.03 -15.12
CA LYS A 98 -4.87 -14.17 -15.86
C LYS A 98 -4.59 -14.18 -17.37
N ASP A 99 -5.33 -15.04 -18.09
CA ASP A 99 -5.19 -15.19 -19.56
C ASP A 99 -5.66 -13.95 -20.32
N ASP A 100 -6.67 -13.25 -19.78
CA ASP A 100 -7.18 -12.01 -20.35
C ASP A 100 -6.30 -10.82 -19.94
N ALA A 101 -5.93 -9.99 -20.91
CA ALA A 101 -5.00 -8.89 -20.70
C ALA A 101 -5.59 -7.80 -19.79
N ASP A 102 -6.89 -7.51 -19.91
CA ASP A 102 -7.55 -6.50 -19.09
C ASP A 102 -7.68 -7.02 -17.65
N ALA A 103 -8.08 -8.28 -17.47
CA ALA A 103 -8.13 -8.94 -16.16
C ALA A 103 -6.73 -9.00 -15.51
N SER A 104 -5.69 -9.34 -16.28
CA SER A 104 -4.30 -9.39 -15.80
C SER A 104 -3.83 -8.03 -15.30
N PHE A 105 -4.08 -6.98 -16.08
CA PHE A 105 -3.76 -5.60 -15.71
C PHE A 105 -4.54 -5.15 -14.47
N VAL A 106 -5.86 -5.33 -14.46
CA VAL A 106 -6.72 -4.85 -13.36
C VAL A 106 -6.43 -5.60 -12.06
N CYS A 107 -6.33 -6.93 -12.09
CA CYS A 107 -6.01 -7.72 -10.90
C CYS A 107 -4.60 -7.40 -10.38
N GLY A 108 -3.61 -7.24 -11.26
CA GLY A 108 -2.26 -6.81 -10.87
C GLY A 108 -2.25 -5.41 -10.24
N LEU A 109 -3.05 -4.48 -10.78
CA LEU A 109 -3.15 -3.11 -10.27
C LEU A 109 -3.85 -3.04 -8.91
N ILE A 110 -4.89 -3.86 -8.67
CA ILE A 110 -5.50 -3.98 -7.35
C ILE A 110 -4.47 -4.43 -6.32
N ALA A 111 -3.69 -5.48 -6.62
CA ALA A 111 -2.64 -5.96 -5.70
C ALA A 111 -1.58 -4.88 -5.42
N HIS A 112 -1.15 -4.15 -6.46
CA HIS A 112 -0.21 -3.02 -6.30
C HIS A 112 -0.77 -1.94 -5.37
N HIS A 113 -2.05 -1.58 -5.54
CA HIS A 113 -2.70 -0.57 -4.71
C HIS A 113 -2.85 -1.01 -3.25
N LEU A 114 -3.22 -2.27 -3.01
CA LEU A 114 -3.28 -2.82 -1.65
C LEU A 114 -1.92 -2.74 -0.95
N GLY A 115 -0.83 -3.11 -1.64
CA GLY A 115 0.52 -2.97 -1.11
C GLY A 115 0.90 -1.52 -0.78
N ALA A 116 0.53 -0.57 -1.64
CA ALA A 116 0.78 0.85 -1.39
C ALA A 116 -0.05 1.40 -0.21
N ILE A 117 -1.29 0.95 -0.04
CA ILE A 117 -2.13 1.29 1.12
C ILE A 117 -1.50 0.76 2.40
N ASP A 118 -1.04 -0.49 2.41
CA ASP A 118 -0.41 -1.10 3.58
C ASP A 118 0.89 -0.39 3.95
N MET A 119 1.74 -0.06 2.97
CA MET A 119 2.95 0.74 3.22
C MET A 119 2.64 2.16 3.70
N ALA A 120 1.57 2.78 3.20
CA ALA A 120 1.15 4.10 3.67
C ALA A 120 0.67 4.04 5.14
N LYS A 121 0.02 2.95 5.56
CA LYS A 121 -0.33 2.73 6.98
C LYS A 121 0.93 2.62 7.85
N VAL A 122 1.97 1.93 7.39
CA VAL A 122 3.27 1.86 8.07
C VAL A 122 3.87 3.27 8.26
N GLU A 123 3.82 4.13 7.24
CA GLU A 123 4.29 5.52 7.36
C GLU A 123 3.46 6.34 8.36
N LEU A 124 2.14 6.18 8.38
CA LEU A 124 1.30 6.87 9.37
C LEU A 124 1.62 6.44 10.81
N GLU A 125 1.92 5.16 11.02
CA GLU A 125 2.25 4.58 12.32
C GLU A 125 3.66 4.94 12.80
N HIS A 126 4.66 4.81 11.93
CA HIS A 126 6.07 4.89 12.31
C HIS A 126 6.77 6.19 11.91
N GLY A 127 6.26 6.91 10.92
CA GLY A 127 6.86 8.16 10.44
C GLY A 127 6.74 9.30 11.45
N ASP A 128 7.54 10.35 11.25
CA ASP A 128 7.52 11.58 12.05
C ASP A 128 7.46 12.86 11.20
N ASN A 129 7.63 12.74 9.89
CA ASN A 129 7.55 13.86 8.96
C ASN A 129 6.11 14.13 8.52
N GLU A 130 5.60 15.33 8.81
CA GLU A 130 4.21 15.71 8.52
C GLU A 130 3.86 15.69 7.02
N GLU A 131 4.81 16.03 6.13
CA GLU A 131 4.57 15.99 4.68
C GLU A 131 4.50 14.55 4.17
N ALA A 132 5.33 13.66 4.70
CA ALA A 132 5.30 12.24 4.40
C ALA A 132 3.99 11.59 4.87
N LYS A 133 3.54 11.89 6.10
CA LYS A 133 2.23 11.43 6.60
C LYS A 133 1.05 11.99 5.82
N ALA A 134 1.09 13.25 5.42
CA ALA A 134 0.06 13.83 4.55
C ALA A 134 0.01 13.11 3.20
N THR A 135 1.17 12.76 2.65
CA THR A 135 1.27 11.96 1.42
C THR A 135 0.72 10.55 1.63
N ALA A 136 1.04 9.88 2.74
CA ALA A 136 0.53 8.56 3.08
C ALA A 136 -0.99 8.54 3.23
N GLN A 137 -1.57 9.53 3.92
CA GLN A 137 -3.03 9.65 4.02
C GLN A 137 -3.67 9.81 2.64
N LYS A 138 -3.08 10.65 1.77
CA LYS A 138 -3.58 10.82 0.40
C LYS A 138 -3.49 9.52 -0.41
N VAL A 139 -2.41 8.75 -0.25
CA VAL A 139 -2.27 7.42 -0.87
C VAL A 139 -3.40 6.50 -0.44
N ILE A 140 -3.70 6.44 0.86
CA ILE A 140 -4.81 5.63 1.38
C ILE A 140 -6.14 6.08 0.76
N ASP A 141 -6.43 7.39 0.79
CA ASP A 141 -7.70 7.95 0.33
C ASP A 141 -7.95 7.79 -1.17
N ASP A 142 -6.90 7.92 -1.99
CA ASP A 142 -7.01 7.84 -3.45
C ASP A 142 -7.00 6.38 -3.90
N GLN A 143 -6.07 5.56 -3.39
CA GLN A 143 -5.94 4.18 -3.84
C GLN A 143 -7.05 3.27 -3.30
N THR A 144 -7.65 3.58 -2.15
CA THR A 144 -8.85 2.84 -1.68
C THR A 144 -10.01 2.99 -2.67
N LYS A 145 -10.26 4.21 -3.15
CA LYS A 145 -11.31 4.47 -4.16
C LYS A 145 -11.01 3.79 -5.49
N GLU A 146 -9.73 3.71 -5.88
CA GLU A 146 -9.33 2.99 -7.08
C GLU A 146 -9.54 1.48 -6.91
N VAL A 147 -9.19 0.89 -5.76
CA VAL A 147 -9.45 -0.53 -5.48
C VAL A 147 -10.94 -0.83 -5.51
N GLU A 148 -11.79 0.01 -4.91
CA GLU A 148 -13.25 -0.16 -4.97
C GLU A 148 -13.76 -0.21 -6.41
N ARG A 149 -13.41 0.80 -7.23
CA ARG A 149 -13.83 0.88 -8.64
C ARG A 149 -13.32 -0.30 -9.47
N LEU A 150 -12.07 -0.72 -9.26
CA LEU A 150 -11.48 -1.83 -9.99
C LEU A 150 -12.08 -3.18 -9.54
N THR A 151 -12.41 -3.32 -8.26
CA THR A 151 -13.10 -4.51 -7.74
C THR A 151 -14.49 -4.63 -8.34
N GLU A 152 -15.25 -3.54 -8.43
CA GLU A 152 -16.55 -3.52 -9.13
C GLU A 152 -16.42 -3.93 -10.61
N TRP A 153 -15.35 -3.48 -11.28
CA TRP A 153 -15.05 -3.89 -12.65
C TRP A 153 -14.75 -5.39 -12.74
N VAL A 154 -13.92 -5.92 -11.83
CA VAL A 154 -13.58 -7.35 -11.76
C VAL A 154 -14.84 -8.18 -11.58
N GLU A 155 -15.73 -7.77 -10.69
CA GLU A 155 -16.97 -8.49 -10.45
C GLU A 155 -17.87 -8.58 -11.69
N LYS A 156 -17.84 -7.53 -12.53
CA LYS A 156 -18.68 -7.41 -13.71
C LYS A 156 -18.09 -8.09 -14.95
N GLU A 157 -16.79 -7.96 -15.17
CA GLU A 157 -16.13 -8.30 -16.44
C GLU A 157 -15.32 -9.59 -16.36
N VAL A 158 -14.74 -9.92 -15.20
CA VAL A 158 -13.93 -11.12 -15.02
C VAL A 158 -14.83 -12.31 -14.75
N LYS A 159 -14.73 -13.31 -15.60
CA LYS A 159 -15.40 -14.59 -15.43
C LYS A 159 -14.58 -15.49 -14.51
N GLU A 160 -15.27 -16.34 -13.77
CA GLU A 160 -14.69 -17.48 -13.05
C GLU A 160 -13.94 -18.40 -14.03
#